data_AF-A0A1C7MSP6-F1
#
_entry.id   AF-A0A1C7MSP6-F1
#
_cell.length_a   1.000
_cell.length_b   1.000
_cell.length_c   1.000
_cell.angle_alpha   90.00
_cell.angle_beta   90.00
_cell.angle_gamma   90.00
#
_symmetry.space_group_name_H-M   'P 1'
#
loop_
_entity.id
_entity.type
_entity.pdbx_description
1 polymer ?
#
loop_
_entity_poly.entity_id
_entity_poly.type
_entity_poly.pdbx_seq_one_letter_code
_entity_poly.pdbx_strand_id
1 'polypeptide(L)'
;MSDIKRDARNPLLFECTWEIANKVGGIYTVIKTKVPVTISEYGDRYCLIGPLSYKTAPMEVEAQEPTDPHLAATLDNLRNAGVKFLYGRWLIEGAPHVLLFDTGSQYSRLDEWKGDLWNLAGIPTSPNDHETNESIVFGYIVAWFLGEVR
;
A
#
# COMPACT_ATOMS: atom_id res chain seq x y z
N MET A 1 14.64 18.33 -14.02
CA MET A 1 13.42 18.36 -13.18
C MET A 1 12.27 18.63 -14.12
N SER A 2 11.34 17.69 -14.29
CA SER A 2 10.28 17.78 -15.30
C SER A 2 9.23 18.81 -14.88
N ASP A 3 8.93 19.73 -15.78
CA ASP A 3 8.00 20.88 -15.64
C ASP A 3 6.52 20.43 -15.66
N ILE A 4 6.22 19.28 -15.04
CA ILE A 4 4.88 18.68 -15.01
C ILE A 4 4.06 19.42 -13.96
N LYS A 5 3.11 20.23 -14.42
CA LYS A 5 2.13 20.89 -13.54
C LYS A 5 1.16 19.84 -13.01
N ARG A 6 1.14 19.65 -11.69
CA ARG A 6 0.19 18.78 -10.99
C ARG A 6 -1.15 19.50 -10.78
N ASP A 7 -2.25 18.79 -10.97
CA ASP A 7 -3.59 19.31 -10.66
C ASP A 7 -3.89 19.15 -9.17
N ALA A 8 -3.84 20.26 -8.44
CA ALA A 8 -4.14 20.29 -7.00
C ALA A 8 -5.63 20.13 -6.67
N ARG A 9 -6.54 20.28 -7.66
CA ARG A 9 -7.99 20.17 -7.44
C ARG A 9 -8.51 18.75 -7.60
N ASN A 10 -7.77 17.89 -8.30
CA ASN A 10 -8.14 16.51 -8.54
C ASN A 10 -7.06 15.52 -8.08
N PRO A 11 -6.61 15.57 -6.81
CA PRO A 11 -5.51 14.74 -6.34
C PRO A 11 -5.88 13.26 -6.24
N LEU A 12 -4.88 12.39 -6.39
CA LEU A 12 -5.00 11.00 -5.93
C LEU A 12 -4.93 10.96 -4.40
N LEU A 13 -5.65 10.04 -3.78
CA LEU A 13 -5.60 9.78 -2.35
C LEU A 13 -5.21 8.33 -2.10
N PHE A 14 -4.03 8.16 -1.50
CA PHE A 14 -3.57 6.87 -0.98
C PHE A 14 -3.67 6.88 0.54
N GLU A 15 -4.46 5.98 1.11
CA GLU A 15 -4.57 5.82 2.56
C GLU A 15 -3.97 4.49 2.99
N CYS A 16 -2.93 4.56 3.82
CA CYS A 16 -2.12 3.39 4.18
C CYS A 16 -2.37 2.96 5.62
N THR A 17 -2.64 1.67 5.85
CA THR A 17 -2.68 1.09 7.19
C THR A 17 -2.49 -0.42 7.17
N TRP A 18 -2.07 -0.97 8.31
CA TRP A 18 -1.90 -2.40 8.53
C TRP A 18 -3.21 -3.20 8.43
N GLU A 19 -4.35 -2.54 8.66
CA GLU A 19 -5.65 -3.20 8.80
C GLU A 19 -6.51 -3.20 7.51
N ILE A 20 -5.97 -2.85 6.34
CA ILE A 20 -6.71 -2.94 5.07
C ILE A 20 -6.92 -4.42 4.70
N ALA A 21 -8.19 -4.83 4.54
CA ALA A 21 -8.58 -6.22 4.25
C ALA A 21 -7.98 -7.27 5.21
N ASN A 22 -7.63 -6.84 6.42
CA ASN A 22 -7.02 -7.66 7.46
C ASN A 22 -7.43 -7.12 8.84
N LYS A 23 -8.48 -7.69 9.41
CA LYS A 23 -8.98 -7.24 10.72
C LYS A 23 -8.03 -7.68 11.84
N VAL A 24 -7.28 -6.71 12.38
CA VAL A 24 -6.43 -6.90 13.57
C VAL A 24 -7.03 -6.24 14.80
N GLY A 25 -7.63 -5.05 14.63
CA GLY A 25 -8.10 -4.23 15.73
C GLY A 25 -9.22 -3.27 15.32
N GLY A 26 -9.18 -2.08 15.92
CA GLY A 26 -10.21 -1.05 15.74
C GLY A 26 -10.07 -0.25 14.45
N ILE A 27 -8.85 -0.15 13.88
CA ILE A 27 -8.61 0.67 12.69
C ILE A 27 -9.34 0.09 11.49
N TYR A 28 -9.46 -1.25 11.38
CA TYR A 28 -10.30 -1.89 10.38
C TYR A 28 -11.72 -1.31 10.35
N THR A 29 -12.33 -1.15 11.53
CA THR A 29 -13.68 -0.60 11.65
C THR A 29 -13.71 0.87 11.23
N VAL A 30 -12.73 1.67 11.68
CA VAL A 30 -12.63 3.08 11.32
C VAL A 30 -12.52 3.27 9.82
N ILE A 31 -11.64 2.52 9.15
CA ILE A 31 -11.49 2.61 7.71
C ILE A 31 -12.78 2.16 7.02
N LYS A 32 -13.32 1.00 7.40
CA LYS A 32 -14.52 0.44 6.76
C LYS A 32 -15.72 1.39 6.84
N THR A 33 -15.92 2.09 7.96
CA THR A 33 -17.02 3.05 8.12
C THR A 33 -16.74 4.41 7.47
N LYS A 34 -15.46 4.77 7.27
CA LYS A 34 -15.05 6.02 6.60
C LYS A 34 -15.02 5.90 5.07
N VAL A 35 -14.88 4.69 4.54
CA VAL A 35 -14.80 4.43 3.09
C VAL A 35 -15.96 5.05 2.30
N PRO A 36 -17.25 4.88 2.68
CA PRO A 36 -18.36 5.42 1.89
C PRO A 36 -18.28 6.93 1.67
N VAL A 37 -17.98 7.70 2.72
CA VAL A 37 -17.84 9.17 2.60
C VAL A 37 -16.57 9.56 1.83
N THR A 38 -15.48 8.79 1.95
CA THR A 38 -14.23 9.08 1.22
C THR A 38 -14.39 8.83 -0.28
N ILE A 39 -15.08 7.74 -0.67
CA ILE A 39 -15.40 7.45 -2.07
C ILE A 39 -16.36 8.48 -2.64
N SER A 40 -17.33 8.98 -1.87
CA SER A 40 -18.22 10.04 -2.34
C SER A 40 -17.47 11.30 -2.79
N GLU A 41 -16.29 11.57 -2.22
CA GLU A 41 -15.45 12.73 -2.56
C GLU A 41 -14.41 12.40 -3.64
N TYR A 42 -13.73 11.26 -3.51
CA TYR A 42 -12.57 10.93 -4.35
C TYR A 42 -12.90 10.01 -5.53
N GLY A 43 -13.97 9.22 -5.45
CA GLY A 43 -14.29 8.18 -6.43
C GLY A 43 -13.13 7.22 -6.62
N ASP A 44 -12.79 6.93 -7.89
CA ASP A 44 -11.70 6.02 -8.25
C ASP A 44 -10.29 6.58 -8.00
N ARG A 45 -10.17 7.84 -7.56
CA ARG A 45 -8.88 8.43 -7.14
C ARG A 45 -8.44 7.97 -5.74
N TYR A 46 -9.30 7.25 -5.03
CA TYR A 46 -9.03 6.75 -3.69
C TYR A 46 -8.61 5.28 -3.72
N CYS A 47 -7.40 5.02 -3.23
CA CYS A 47 -6.83 3.68 -3.13
C CYS A 47 -6.29 3.45 -1.71
N LEU A 48 -6.69 2.34 -1.12
CA LEU A 48 -6.23 1.91 0.20
C LEU A 48 -5.01 1.00 0.05
N ILE A 49 -3.98 1.21 0.86
CA ILE A 49 -2.76 0.41 0.81
C ILE A 49 -2.55 -0.33 2.14
N GLY A 50 -2.26 -1.62 2.07
CA GLY A 50 -1.98 -2.44 3.25
C GLY A 50 -1.06 -3.62 2.97
N PRO A 51 -0.68 -4.39 3.99
CA PRO A 51 0.03 -5.64 3.82
C PRO A 51 -0.90 -6.74 3.29
N LEU A 52 -0.39 -7.60 2.41
CA LEU A 52 -1.12 -8.75 1.89
C LEU A 52 -1.19 -9.87 2.92
N SER A 53 -2.36 -10.03 3.54
CA SER A 53 -2.68 -11.21 4.32
C SER A 53 -3.25 -12.30 3.42
N TYR A 54 -2.45 -13.33 3.13
CA TYR A 54 -2.90 -14.52 2.36
C TYR A 54 -4.07 -15.28 3.02
N LYS A 55 -4.30 -15.06 4.32
CA LYS A 55 -5.41 -15.67 5.06
C LYS A 55 -6.75 -14.96 4.81
N THR A 56 -6.75 -13.63 4.68
CA THR A 56 -7.98 -12.83 4.65
C THR A 56 -8.27 -12.22 3.29
N ALA A 57 -7.23 -11.80 2.56
CA ALA A 57 -7.39 -11.12 1.27
C ALA A 57 -8.22 -11.90 0.24
N PRO A 58 -8.10 -13.25 0.08
CA PRO A 58 -8.94 -13.99 -0.87
C PRO A 58 -10.44 -13.94 -0.58
N MET A 59 -10.84 -13.64 0.66
CA MET A 59 -12.25 -13.53 1.06
C MET A 59 -12.75 -12.09 1.06
N GLU A 60 -11.85 -11.12 1.22
CA GLU A 60 -12.20 -9.71 1.34
C GLU A 60 -11.98 -8.93 0.04
N VAL A 61 -11.16 -9.39 -0.89
CA VAL A 61 -10.77 -8.61 -2.08
C VAL A 61 -11.11 -9.36 -3.35
N GLU A 62 -11.84 -8.68 -4.24
CA GLU A 62 -11.96 -9.11 -5.64
C GLU A 62 -10.75 -8.59 -6.41
N ALA A 63 -9.93 -9.51 -6.93
CA ALA A 63 -8.73 -9.18 -7.69
C ALA A 63 -9.07 -8.53 -9.03
N GLN A 64 -8.33 -7.48 -9.40
CA GLN A 64 -8.53 -6.74 -10.65
C GLN A 64 -7.17 -6.27 -11.18
N GLU A 65 -7.11 -5.91 -12.47
CA GLU A 65 -5.97 -5.17 -13.02
C GLU A 65 -6.28 -3.66 -13.01
N PRO A 66 -5.27 -2.80 -12.82
CA PRO A 66 -5.44 -1.35 -12.87
C PRO A 66 -5.86 -0.89 -14.27
N THR A 67 -6.86 -0.01 -14.33
CA THR A 67 -7.32 0.62 -15.59
C THR A 67 -6.53 1.88 -15.93
N ASP A 68 -5.98 2.55 -14.93
CA ASP A 68 -5.10 3.71 -15.11
C ASP A 68 -3.73 3.26 -15.64
N PRO A 69 -3.28 3.76 -16.81
CA PRO A 69 -2.01 3.33 -17.40
C PRO A 69 -0.77 3.67 -16.58
N HIS A 70 -0.79 4.75 -15.80
CA HIS A 70 0.34 5.16 -14.96
C HIS A 70 0.46 4.24 -13.75
N LEU A 71 -0.67 3.89 -13.13
CA LEU A 71 -0.73 2.89 -12.08
C LEU A 71 -0.31 1.52 -12.61
N ALA A 72 -0.82 1.09 -13.77
CA ALA A 72 -0.45 -0.17 -14.40
C ALA A 72 1.06 -0.27 -14.64
N ALA A 73 1.66 0.75 -15.25
CA ALA A 73 3.10 0.80 -15.49
C ALA A 73 3.91 0.75 -14.18
N THR A 74 3.46 1.47 -13.15
CA THR A 74 4.10 1.45 -11.83
C THR A 74 4.05 0.06 -11.20
N LEU A 75 2.88 -0.58 -11.23
CA LEU A 75 2.70 -1.93 -10.69
C LEU A 75 3.51 -2.97 -11.47
N ASP A 76 3.64 -2.83 -12.79
CA ASP A 76 4.50 -3.68 -13.62
C ASP A 76 5.98 -3.51 -13.29
N ASN A 77 6.46 -2.28 -13.04
CA ASN A 77 7.83 -2.04 -12.60
C ASN A 77 8.14 -2.73 -11.26
N LEU A 78 7.24 -2.57 -10.28
CA LEU A 78 7.36 -3.23 -8.98
C LEU A 78 7.35 -4.76 -9.13
N ARG A 79 6.45 -5.30 -9.97
CA ARG A 79 6.37 -6.72 -10.29
C ARG A 79 7.67 -7.23 -10.92
N ASN A 80 8.23 -6.50 -11.88
CA ASN A 80 9.51 -6.82 -12.53
C ASN A 80 10.69 -6.77 -11.56
N ALA A 81 10.61 -5.93 -10.52
CA ALA A 81 11.59 -5.87 -9.44
C ALA A 81 11.37 -6.94 -8.35
N GLY A 82 10.39 -7.83 -8.53
CA GLY A 82 10.11 -8.95 -7.64
C GLY A 82 9.14 -8.64 -6.49
N VAL A 83 8.53 -7.46 -6.46
CA VAL A 83 7.50 -7.11 -5.47
C VAL A 83 6.22 -7.85 -5.84
N LYS A 84 5.70 -8.66 -4.91
CA LYS A 84 4.39 -9.30 -5.05
C LYS A 84 3.32 -8.45 -4.38
N PHE A 85 2.17 -8.36 -5.02
CA PHE A 85 1.03 -7.61 -4.51
C PHE A 85 -0.28 -8.16 -5.06
N LEU A 86 -1.39 -7.76 -4.42
CA LEU A 86 -2.76 -7.93 -4.91
C LEU A 86 -3.36 -6.54 -5.13
N TYR A 87 -3.80 -6.25 -6.35
CA TYR A 87 -4.61 -5.09 -6.66
C TYR A 87 -6.07 -5.52 -6.89
N GLY A 88 -7.04 -4.72 -6.46
CA GLY A 88 -8.44 -5.09 -6.57
C GLY A 88 -9.41 -4.13 -5.92
N ARG A 89 -10.60 -4.65 -5.59
CA ARG A 89 -11.66 -3.95 -4.87
C ARG A 89 -11.95 -4.64 -3.56
N TRP A 90 -12.01 -3.87 -2.48
CA TRP A 90 -12.39 -4.40 -1.17
C TRP A 90 -13.91 -4.60 -1.12
N LEU A 91 -14.35 -5.81 -0.77
CA LEU A 91 -15.75 -6.23 -0.69
C LEU A 91 -16.45 -5.69 0.56
N ILE A 92 -16.52 -4.36 0.64
CA ILE A 92 -17.24 -3.58 1.65
C ILE A 92 -18.12 -2.53 0.96
N GLU A 93 -18.94 -1.81 1.73
CA GLU A 93 -19.73 -0.70 1.20
C GLU A 93 -18.83 0.32 0.49
N GLY A 94 -19.23 0.70 -0.72
CA GLY A 94 -18.48 1.62 -1.59
C GLY A 94 -17.44 0.95 -2.49
N ALA A 95 -16.99 -0.27 -2.20
CA ALA A 95 -16.00 -1.01 -3.00
C ALA A 95 -14.76 -0.16 -3.41
N PRO A 96 -13.93 0.28 -2.44
CA PRO A 96 -12.73 1.07 -2.76
C PRO A 96 -11.68 0.23 -3.47
N HIS A 97 -10.81 0.89 -4.25
CA HIS A 97 -9.58 0.26 -4.71
C HIS A 97 -8.68 -0.09 -3.53
N VAL A 98 -8.02 -1.24 -3.61
CA VAL A 98 -7.00 -1.68 -2.66
C VAL A 98 -5.74 -2.15 -3.39
N LEU A 99 -4.59 -1.86 -2.79
CA LEU A 99 -3.28 -2.38 -3.16
C LEU A 99 -2.63 -3.02 -1.93
N LEU A 100 -2.50 -4.34 -1.96
CA LEU A 100 -1.96 -5.11 -0.83
C LEU A 100 -0.58 -5.66 -1.18
N PHE A 101 0.45 -5.23 -0.45
CA PHE A 101 1.83 -5.64 -0.70
C PHE A 101 2.23 -6.88 0.12
N ASP A 102 2.79 -7.88 -0.53
CA ASP A 102 3.45 -9.00 0.15
C ASP A 102 4.84 -8.58 0.64
N THR A 103 4.95 -8.27 1.92
CA THR A 103 6.21 -7.93 2.57
C THR A 103 7.24 -9.06 2.46
N GLY A 104 6.80 -10.32 2.51
CA GLY A 104 7.66 -11.50 2.36
C GLY A 104 8.40 -11.52 1.02
N SER A 105 7.85 -10.90 -0.02
CA SER A 105 8.50 -10.81 -1.34
C SER A 105 9.76 -9.94 -1.36
N GLN A 106 9.95 -9.06 -0.39
CA GLN A 106 11.09 -8.13 -0.31
C GLN A 106 11.89 -8.27 0.98
N TYR A 107 11.69 -9.35 1.74
CA TYR A 107 12.37 -9.56 3.02
C TYR A 107 13.90 -9.68 2.88
N SER A 108 14.41 -10.03 1.69
CA SER A 108 15.84 -10.02 1.37
C SER A 108 16.47 -8.62 1.46
N ARG A 109 15.68 -7.55 1.42
CA ARG A 109 16.13 -6.16 1.57
C ARG A 109 16.03 -5.62 3.00
N LEU A 110 15.55 -6.43 3.96
CA LEU A 110 15.29 -5.95 5.32
C LEU A 110 16.54 -5.33 5.97
N ASP A 111 17.70 -5.98 5.86
CA ASP A 111 18.94 -5.49 6.47
C ASP A 111 19.42 -4.18 5.81
N GLU A 112 19.28 -4.07 4.49
CA GLU A 112 19.57 -2.84 3.72
C GLU A 112 18.69 -1.69 4.23
N TRP A 113 17.37 -1.91 4.31
CA TRP A 113 16.40 -0.89 4.70
C TRP A 113 16.45 -0.52 6.18
N LYS A 114 16.83 -1.46 7.06
CA LYS A 114 17.16 -1.14 8.46
C LYS A 114 18.38 -0.24 8.57
N GLY A 115 19.43 -0.54 7.80
CA GLY A 115 20.63 0.30 7.73
C GLY A 115 20.31 1.70 7.23
N ASP A 116 19.52 1.82 6.16
CA ASP A 116 19.08 3.11 5.63
C ASP A 116 18.24 3.89 6.65
N LEU A 117 17.29 3.24 7.33
CA LEU A 117 16.44 3.89 8.34
C LEU A 117 17.26 4.45 9.51
N TRP A 118 18.29 3.71 9.95
CA TRP A 118 19.23 4.18 10.95
C TRP A 118 20.02 5.40 10.46
N ASN A 119 20.54 5.35 9.23
CA ASN A 119 21.35 6.43 8.67
C ASN A 119 20.53 7.72 8.44
N LEU A 120 19.26 7.59 8.05
CA LEU A 120 18.38 8.73 7.78
C LEU A 120 17.78 9.34 9.05
N ALA A 121 17.36 8.52 10.00
CA ALA A 121 16.52 8.95 11.12
C ALA A 121 17.00 8.51 12.50
N GLY A 122 18.08 7.72 12.59
CA GLY A 122 18.63 7.24 13.86
C GLY A 122 17.68 6.29 14.61
N ILE A 123 16.80 5.59 13.92
CA ILE A 123 15.82 4.68 14.52
C ILE A 123 16.45 3.28 14.68
N PRO A 124 16.69 2.81 15.92
CA PRO A 124 17.24 1.47 16.15
C PRO A 124 16.16 0.41 15.95
N THR A 125 16.55 -0.78 15.50
CA THR A 125 15.61 -1.89 15.24
C THR A 125 16.19 -3.21 15.75
N SER A 126 15.36 -4.01 16.42
CA SER A 126 15.77 -5.34 16.90
C SER A 126 15.59 -6.36 15.77
N PRO A 127 16.54 -7.29 15.55
CA PRO A 127 16.36 -8.39 14.59
C PRO A 127 15.17 -9.29 14.91
N ASN A 128 14.89 -9.49 16.20
CA ASN A 128 13.88 -10.45 16.68
C ASN A 128 12.47 -9.84 16.79
N ASP A 129 12.31 -8.56 16.47
CA ASP A 129 11.01 -7.90 16.49
C ASP A 129 10.35 -8.01 15.10
N HIS A 130 9.48 -9.01 14.96
CA HIS A 130 8.81 -9.28 13.70
C HIS A 130 7.88 -8.13 13.27
N GLU A 131 7.14 -7.51 14.20
CA GLU A 131 6.21 -6.42 13.86
C GLU A 131 6.96 -5.20 13.33
N THR A 132 8.09 -4.86 13.96
CA THR A 132 8.97 -3.80 13.48
C THR A 132 9.56 -4.14 12.12
N ASN A 133 10.03 -5.37 11.91
CA ASN A 133 10.60 -5.80 10.62
C ASN A 133 9.59 -5.71 9.48
N GLU A 134 8.38 -6.21 9.71
CA GLU A 134 7.26 -6.14 8.79
C GLU A 134 6.88 -4.70 8.46
N SER A 135 6.81 -3.83 9.48
CA SER A 135 6.49 -2.41 9.33
C SER A 135 7.53 -1.67 8.47
N ILE A 136 8.81 -2.00 8.63
CA ILE A 136 9.90 -1.43 7.82
C ILE A 136 9.74 -1.85 6.37
N VAL A 137 9.63 -3.15 6.10
CA VAL A 137 9.50 -3.68 4.74
C VAL A 137 8.28 -3.08 4.05
N PHE A 138 7.14 -3.06 4.73
CA PHE A 138 5.92 -2.43 4.22
C PHE A 138 6.14 -0.95 3.91
N GLY A 139 6.71 -0.18 4.85
CA GLY A 139 6.96 1.24 4.68
C GLY A 139 7.85 1.57 3.47
N TYR A 140 8.93 0.81 3.27
CA TYR A 140 9.83 1.00 2.13
C TYR A 140 9.17 0.63 0.79
N ILE A 141 8.37 -0.44 0.73
CA ILE A 141 7.62 -0.78 -0.49
C ILE A 141 6.61 0.33 -0.83
N VAL A 142 5.90 0.86 0.17
CA VAL A 142 4.96 1.98 -0.03
C VAL A 142 5.70 3.23 -0.50
N ALA A 143 6.83 3.57 0.09
CA ALA A 143 7.64 4.72 -0.32
C ALA A 143 8.16 4.56 -1.76
N TRP A 144 8.59 3.35 -2.14
CA TRP A 144 9.00 3.02 -3.50
C TRP A 144 7.84 3.21 -4.48
N PHE A 145 6.68 2.61 -4.20
CA PHE A 145 5.47 2.78 -5.00
C PHE A 145 5.10 4.27 -5.20
N LEU A 146 5.06 5.05 -4.12
CA LEU A 146 4.72 6.48 -4.17
C LEU A 146 5.77 7.33 -4.91
N GLY A 147 7.02 6.87 -4.95
CA GLY A 147 8.09 7.51 -5.72
C GLY A 147 8.00 7.28 -7.23
N GLU A 148 7.40 6.16 -7.63
CA GLU A 148 7.20 5.76 -9.03
C GLU A 148 5.88 6.23 -9.63
N VAL A 149 4.79 6.23 -8.85
CA VAL A 149 3.47 6.63 -9.36
C VAL A 149 3.48 8.13 -9.70
N ARG A 150 3.31 8.44 -10.99
CA ARG A 150 3.45 9.80 -11.56
C ARG A 150 2.42 10.08 -12.63
#